data_AF-A0A2K2DBH4-F1
#
_entry.id   AF-A0A2K2DBH4-F1
#
_cell.length_a   1.000
_cell.length_b   1.000
_cell.length_c   1.000
_cell.angle_alpha   90.00
_cell.angle_beta   90.00
_cell.angle_gamma   90.00
#
_symmetry.space_group_name_H-M   'P 1'
#
loop_
_entity.id
_entity.type
_entity.pdbx_description
1 polymer ?
#
loop_
_entity_poly.entity_id
_entity_poly.type
_entity_poly.pdbx_seq_one_letter_code
_entity_poly.pdbx_strand_id
1 'polypeptide(L)'
;MCQHCFTRKTRQWRLGTREKSPLCNACGIRLIKNGELHPEYHLAASETFVGAIHSNIHRRVLELHSENQGTDGSSSSTGETAA
;
A
#
# COMPACT_ATOMS: atom_id res chain seq x y z
N MET A 1 -1.06 -15.41 -8.33
CA MET A 1 -0.45 -14.69 -7.19
C MET A 1 -1.03 -13.29 -7.20
N CYS A 2 -1.43 -12.75 -6.05
CA CYS A 2 -2.00 -11.41 -5.97
C CYS A 2 -0.91 -10.39 -6.31
N GLN A 3 -1.16 -9.48 -7.25
CA GLN A 3 -0.17 -8.46 -7.64
C GLN A 3 0.04 -7.37 -6.58
N HIS A 4 -0.82 -7.31 -5.57
CA HIS A 4 -0.70 -6.33 -4.50
C HIS A 4 -0.05 -6.92 -3.25
N CYS A 5 -0.70 -7.89 -2.61
CA CYS A 5 -0.21 -8.49 -1.36
C CYS A 5 0.54 -9.80 -1.55
N PHE A 6 0.85 -10.18 -2.80
CA PHE A 6 1.64 -11.37 -3.14
C PHE A 6 1.10 -12.72 -2.64
N THR A 7 -0.10 -12.76 -2.05
CA THR A 7 -0.68 -14.02 -1.60
C THR A 7 -0.86 -15.00 -2.77
N ARG A 8 -0.57 -16.27 -2.49
CA ARG A 8 -0.78 -17.39 -3.42
C ARG A 8 -2.08 -18.14 -3.12
N LYS A 9 -2.74 -17.83 -2.00
CA LYS A 9 -3.98 -18.48 -1.54
C LYS A 9 -5.10 -17.46 -1.40
N THR A 10 -6.22 -17.71 -2.05
CA THR A 10 -7.45 -16.92 -1.94
C THR A 10 -8.62 -17.78 -2.35
N ARG A 11 -9.81 -17.55 -1.77
CA ARG A 11 -11.03 -18.29 -2.15
C ARG A 11 -11.54 -17.90 -3.54
N GLN A 12 -11.28 -16.66 -3.97
CA GLN A 12 -11.66 -16.15 -5.29
C GLN A 12 -10.56 -15.22 -5.81
N TRP A 13 -10.30 -15.30 -7.11
CA TRP A 13 -9.46 -14.35 -7.83
C TRP A 13 -10.33 -13.31 -8.53
N ARG A 14 -9.88 -12.04 -8.51
CA ARG A 14 -10.52 -10.90 -9.18
C ARG A 14 -9.55 -10.29 -10.17
N LEU A 15 -10.07 -9.66 -11.22
CA LEU A 15 -9.26 -8.90 -12.19
C LEU A 15 -9.26 -7.42 -11.78
N GLY A 16 -8.08 -6.83 -11.64
CA GLY A 16 -7.93 -5.40 -11.39
C GLY A 16 -8.34 -4.55 -12.61
N THR A 17 -8.83 -3.34 -12.35
CA THR A 17 -9.33 -2.41 -13.38
C THR A 17 -8.23 -1.74 -14.19
N ARG A 18 -7.03 -1.53 -13.62
CA ARG A 18 -5.94 -0.84 -14.33
C ARG A 18 -5.35 -1.68 -15.46
N GLU A 19 -4.98 -2.95 -15.25
CA GLU A 19 -4.30 -3.77 -16.28
C GLU A 19 -4.44 -5.29 -16.04
N LYS A 20 -5.67 -5.82 -15.87
CA LYS A 20 -5.93 -7.27 -15.64
C LYS A 20 -5.04 -7.92 -14.56
N SER A 21 -4.54 -7.15 -13.61
CA SER A 21 -3.68 -7.67 -12.55
C SER A 21 -4.52 -8.60 -11.66
N PRO A 22 -4.11 -9.87 -11.44
CA PRO A 22 -4.86 -10.77 -10.59
C PRO A 22 -4.77 -10.27 -9.14
N LEU A 23 -5.92 -9.98 -8.54
CA LEU A 23 -6.06 -9.62 -7.14
C LEU A 23 -6.74 -10.76 -6.37
N CYS A 24 -6.35 -10.95 -5.11
CA CYS A 24 -7.10 -11.80 -4.20
C CYS A 24 -8.47 -11.18 -3.88
N ASN A 25 -9.38 -11.97 -3.30
CA ASN A 25 -10.74 -11.51 -3.01
C ASN A 25 -10.74 -10.27 -2.10
N ALA A 26 -9.90 -10.27 -1.06
CA ALA A 26 -9.82 -9.16 -0.10
C ALA A 26 -9.32 -7.87 -0.76
N CYS A 27 -8.21 -7.93 -1.52
CA CYS A 27 -7.67 -6.77 -2.23
C CYS A 27 -8.63 -6.26 -3.30
N GLY A 28 -9.24 -7.14 -4.10
CA GLY A 28 -10.15 -6.70 -5.15
C GLY A 28 -11.40 -6.01 -4.62
N ILE A 29 -12.00 -6.50 -3.53
CA ILE A 29 -13.13 -5.81 -2.88
C ILE A 29 -12.69 -4.45 -2.30
N ARG A 30 -11.49 -4.38 -1.72
CA ARG A 30 -10.92 -3.14 -1.21
C ARG A 30 -10.78 -2.09 -2.31
N LEU A 31 -10.24 -2.49 -3.47
CA LEU A 31 -10.09 -1.61 -4.64
C LEU A 31 -11.43 -1.02 -5.08
N ILE A 32 -12.46 -1.87 -5.18
CA ILE A 32 -13.78 -1.46 -5.63
C ILE A 32 -14.42 -0.49 -4.63
N LYS A 33 -14.30 -0.77 -3.33
CA LYS A 33 -14.95 0.02 -2.28
C LYS A 33 -14.27 1.39 -2.08
N ASN A 34 -12.96 1.44 -2.20
CA ASN A 34 -12.19 2.64 -1.88
C ASN A 34 -11.74 3.42 -3.12
N GLY A 35 -11.83 2.83 -4.32
CA GLY A 35 -11.27 3.39 -5.55
C GLY A 35 -9.74 3.28 -5.63
N GLU A 36 -9.06 3.19 -4.47
CA GLU A 36 -7.60 3.18 -4.37
C GLU A 36 -7.08 2.04 -3.47
N LEU A 37 -5.89 1.53 -3.81
CA LEU A 37 -5.15 0.57 -3.03
C LEU A 37 -3.79 1.15 -2.65
N HIS A 38 -3.67 1.51 -1.38
CA HIS A 38 -2.43 1.98 -0.79
C HIS A 38 -1.39 0.86 -0.68
N PRO A 39 -0.11 1.12 -1.00
CA PRO A 39 0.97 0.16 -0.79
C PRO A 39 1.13 -0.23 0.69
N GLU A 40 0.70 0.60 1.63
CA GLU A 40 0.70 0.32 3.07
C GLU A 40 -0.33 -0.75 3.47
N TYR A 41 -1.29 -1.08 2.58
CA TYR A 41 -2.31 -2.10 2.83
C TYR A 41 -1.80 -3.52 2.60
N HIS A 42 -1.05 -4.10 3.54
CA HIS A 42 -0.73 -5.53 3.46
C HIS A 42 -1.58 -6.38 4.40
N LEU A 43 -1.91 -7.58 3.95
CA LEU A 43 -2.52 -8.60 4.81
C LEU A 43 -1.47 -9.11 5.80
N ALA A 44 -1.83 -9.28 7.07
CA ALA A 44 -0.94 -9.85 8.09
C ALA A 44 -0.44 -11.27 7.75
N ALA A 45 -1.15 -11.98 6.89
CA ALA A 45 -0.76 -13.30 6.38
C ALA A 45 0.23 -13.24 5.21
N SER A 46 0.63 -12.06 4.74
CA SER A 46 1.69 -11.91 3.73
C SER A 46 3.05 -12.14 4.38
N GLU A 47 3.92 -12.91 3.72
CA GLU A 47 5.31 -13.12 4.17
C GLU A 47 6.12 -11.82 4.20
N THR A 48 5.70 -10.80 3.44
CA THR A 48 6.32 -9.47 3.41
C THR A 48 5.67 -8.47 4.39
N PHE A 49 4.81 -8.92 5.30
CA PHE A 49 4.14 -8.04 6.25
C PHE A 49 5.12 -7.51 7.30
N VAL A 50 5.09 -6.18 7.50
CA VAL A 50 5.93 -5.49 8.49
C VAL A 50 5.02 -4.52 9.23
N GLY A 51 4.65 -4.83 10.47
CA GLY A 51 3.63 -4.08 11.20
C GLY A 51 3.93 -2.59 11.45
N ALA A 52 5.20 -2.18 11.29
CA ALA A 52 5.61 -0.78 11.37
C ALA A 52 5.16 0.05 10.15
N ILE A 53 5.09 -0.56 8.97
CA ILE A 53 4.80 0.13 7.68
C ILE A 53 3.54 -0.39 7.01
N HIS A 54 3.01 -1.53 7.48
CA HIS A 54 1.89 -2.21 6.87
C HIS A 54 0.75 -2.44 7.86
N SER A 55 -0.50 -2.32 7.37
CA SER A 55 -1.68 -2.68 8.13
C SER A 55 -2.79 -3.24 7.25
N ASN A 56 -3.61 -4.13 7.81
CA ASN A 56 -4.84 -4.59 7.18
C ASN A 56 -6.06 -3.72 7.54
N ILE A 57 -5.90 -2.72 8.42
CA ILE A 57 -6.97 -1.82 8.87
C ILE A 57 -6.94 -0.53 8.06
N HIS A 58 -8.06 -0.17 7.44
CA HIS A 58 -8.13 1.02 6.58
C HIS A 58 -7.67 2.32 7.24
N ARG A 59 -8.15 2.60 8.45
CA ARG A 59 -7.77 3.83 9.17
C ARG A 59 -6.25 3.88 9.38
N ARG A 60 -5.66 2.76 9.82
CA ARG A 60 -4.22 2.63 10.05
C ARG A 60 -3.40 2.77 8.75
N VAL A 61 -3.90 2.24 7.64
CA VAL A 61 -3.27 2.39 6.32
C VAL A 61 -3.22 3.86 5.89
N LEU A 62 -4.31 4.61 6.10
CA LEU A 62 -4.33 6.05 5.79
C LEU A 62 -3.37 6.83 6.69
N GLU A 63 -3.32 6.51 7.99
CA GLU A 63 -2.36 7.10 8.93
C GLU A 63 -0.90 6.86 8.47
N LEU A 64 -0.54 5.61 8.18
CA LEU A 64 0.79 5.23 7.69
C LEU A 64 1.15 5.94 6.37
N HIS A 65 0.17 6.09 5.49
CA HIS A 65 0.36 6.79 4.22
C HIS A 65 0.59 8.29 4.42
N SER A 66 -0.15 8.93 5.32
CA SER A 66 0.06 10.34 5.69
C SER A 66 1.43 10.57 6.34
N GLU A 67 1.88 9.65 7.19
CA GLU A 67 3.19 9.72 7.85
C GLU A 67 4.34 9.58 6.82
N ASN A 68 4.23 8.62 5.88
CA ASN A 68 5.23 8.40 4.83
C ASN A 68 5.27 9.51 3.78
N GLN A 69 4.16 10.22 3.54
CA GLN A 69 4.14 11.39 2.66
C GLN A 69 4.84 12.62 3.25
N GLY A 70 5.16 12.62 4.55
CA GLY A 70 5.93 13.69 5.20
C GLY A 70 7.45 13.56 5.08
N THR A 71 7.97 12.47 4.51
CA THR A 71 9.41 12.14 4.52
C THR A 71 10.04 11.94 3.14
N ASP A 72 9.49 12.53 2.08
CA ASP A 72 10.17 12.61 0.79
C ASP A 72 10.13 14.08 0.30
N GLY A 73 11.26 14.79 0.47
CA GLY A 73 11.43 16.12 -0.14
C GLY A 73 12.03 17.26 0.70
N SER A 74 12.73 17.02 1.81
CA SER A 74 13.57 18.07 2.42
C SER A 74 14.91 17.53 2.90
N SER A 75 15.71 17.03 1.95
CA SER A 75 17.14 17.34 1.96
C SER A 75 17.30 18.77 1.44
N SER A 76 16.90 19.73 2.25
CA SER A 76 17.27 21.13 2.11
C SER A 76 18.72 21.26 2.56
N SER A 77 19.67 20.92 1.69
CA SER A 77 20.99 21.54 1.74
C SER A 77 20.96 22.78 0.85
N THR A 78 20.20 23.79 1.28
CA THR A 78 20.49 25.17 0.91
C THR A 78 21.80 25.52 1.60
N GLY A 79 22.90 25.41 0.87
CA GLY A 79 24.14 26.06 1.26
C GLY A 79 23.90 27.57 1.32
N GLU A 80 24.12 28.11 2.51
CA GLU A 80 24.10 29.53 2.84
C GLU A 80 24.92 30.39 1.85
N THR A 81 24.35 31.51 1.45
CA THR A 81 25.06 32.69 0.93
C THR A 81 25.89 33.34 2.03
N ALA A 82 27.18 33.60 1.79
CA ALA A 82 27.94 34.61 2.51
C ALA A 82 29.12 35.16 1.68
N ALA A 83 29.08 36.49 1.50
CA ALA A 83 30.15 37.46 1.16
C ALA A 83 30.88 37.35 -0.18
#